data_AF-A0A920ERK4-F1
#
_entry.id   AF-A0A920ERK4-F1
#
_cell.length_a   1.000
_cell.length_b   1.000
_cell.length_c   1.000
_cell.angle_alpha   90.00
_cell.angle_beta   90.00
_cell.angle_gamma   90.00
#
_symmetry.space_group_name_H-M   'P 1'
#
loop_
_entity.id
_entity.type
_entity.pdbx_description
1 polymer ?
#
loop_
_entity_poly.entity_id
_entity_poly.type
_entity_poly.pdbx_seq_one_letter_code
_entity_poly.pdbx_strand_id
1 'polypeptide(L)'
;MERGLIYYKKRRRKDPFKISEIQTRLADIDAWSGEARASTILNGLGFDTHKQKLACSEFSGGWRMRVALAAVLFSKPDLLLLDEPSNYLDLEGTIWLQAYISKYPSTIILISHDRALLNNSVNSILHLENKELHLYSGNYESFAKTRAARLAHKQAEAKKQVLRRQHLQSYIDRFRYKADKAKQAQSRLKMLAKMEPISISSEATLKSLISHNQRNYHLLL
;
A
#
# COMPACT_ATOMS: atom_id res chain seq x y z
N MET A 1 26.97 -14.46 -6.99
CA MET A 1 28.12 -15.23 -7.54
C MET A 1 29.12 -15.69 -6.47
N GLU A 2 29.25 -15.05 -5.31
CA GLU A 2 30.23 -15.46 -4.27
C GLU A 2 29.91 -16.79 -3.57
N ARG A 3 28.64 -17.12 -3.32
CA ARG A 3 28.23 -18.33 -2.56
C ARG A 3 28.66 -19.64 -3.23
N GLY A 4 28.52 -19.74 -4.56
CA GLY A 4 28.94 -20.93 -5.32
C GLY A 4 30.46 -21.13 -5.32
N LEU A 5 31.23 -20.04 -5.29
CA LEU A 5 32.69 -20.09 -5.25
C LEU A 5 33.22 -20.60 -3.90
N ILE A 6 32.53 -20.29 -2.80
CA ILE A 6 32.89 -20.70 -1.44
C ILE A 6 32.67 -22.22 -1.28
N TYR A 7 31.54 -22.74 -1.76
CA TYR A 7 31.24 -24.18 -1.72
C TYR A 7 32.23 -25.00 -2.57
N TYR A 8 32.60 -24.52 -3.76
CA TYR A 8 33.57 -25.17 -4.62
C TYR A 8 34.98 -25.20 -4.01
N LYS A 9 35.40 -24.11 -3.32
CA LYS A 9 36.72 -24.04 -2.64
C LYS A 9 36.83 -24.95 -1.42
N LYS A 10 35.73 -25.24 -0.70
CA LYS A 10 35.70 -26.12 0.48
C LYS A 10 36.06 -27.58 0.14
N ARG A 11 35.70 -28.04 -1.06
CA ARG A 11 35.93 -29.44 -1.49
C ARG A 11 37.39 -29.77 -1.83
N ARG A 12 38.30 -28.78 -1.87
CA ARG A 12 39.69 -28.95 -2.36
C ARG A 12 40.82 -28.46 -1.44
N ARG A 13 40.55 -27.96 -0.23
CA ARG A 13 41.58 -27.34 0.62
C ARG A 13 41.75 -28.06 1.96
N LYS A 14 42.98 -28.50 2.25
CA LYS A 14 43.43 -29.20 3.48
C LYS A 14 44.03 -28.24 4.53
N ASP A 15 43.54 -27.02 4.64
CA ASP A 15 44.09 -26.01 5.56
C ASP A 15 43.12 -25.82 6.76
N PRO A 16 43.42 -26.37 7.95
CA PRO A 16 42.50 -26.41 9.10
C PRO A 16 42.05 -25.02 9.57
N PHE A 17 42.92 -24.01 9.49
CA PHE A 17 42.62 -22.65 9.96
C PHE A 17 41.59 -21.94 9.08
N LYS A 18 41.66 -22.12 7.75
CA LYS A 18 40.66 -21.57 6.82
C LYS A 18 39.34 -22.32 6.89
N ILE A 19 39.33 -23.61 7.21
CA ILE A 19 38.11 -24.37 7.43
C ILE A 19 37.39 -23.86 8.69
N SER A 20 38.15 -23.61 9.78
CA SER A 20 37.60 -23.02 11.00
C SER A 20 37.04 -21.62 10.74
N GLU A 21 37.76 -20.73 10.05
CA GLU A 21 37.26 -19.38 9.72
C GLU A 21 35.98 -19.41 8.86
N ILE A 22 35.91 -20.32 7.88
CA ILE A 22 34.71 -20.54 7.07
C ILE A 22 33.57 -21.14 7.91
N GLN A 23 33.86 -22.06 8.83
CA GLN A 23 32.87 -22.65 9.73
C GLN A 23 32.31 -21.63 10.72
N THR A 24 33.15 -20.77 11.28
CA THR A 24 32.73 -19.66 12.14
C THR A 24 31.85 -18.68 11.37
N ARG A 25 32.27 -18.25 10.17
CA ARG A 25 31.43 -17.40 9.30
C ARG A 25 30.12 -18.08 8.87
N LEU A 26 30.10 -19.40 8.67
CA LEU A 26 28.88 -20.17 8.38
C LEU A 26 27.97 -20.28 9.61
N ALA A 27 28.54 -20.40 10.80
CA ALA A 27 27.79 -20.39 12.06
C ALA A 27 27.20 -19.01 12.33
N ASP A 28 27.99 -17.95 12.13
CA ASP A 28 27.57 -16.54 12.32
C ASP A 28 26.42 -16.12 11.40
N ILE A 29 26.27 -16.75 10.23
CA ILE A 29 25.17 -16.48 9.28
C ILE A 29 24.00 -17.48 9.41
N ASP A 30 23.92 -18.25 10.49
CA ASP A 30 22.90 -19.27 10.71
C ASP A 30 22.78 -20.27 9.53
N ALA A 31 23.92 -20.65 8.92
CA ALA A 31 23.92 -21.45 7.68
C ALA A 31 23.23 -22.82 7.85
N TRP A 32 23.23 -23.37 9.06
CA TRP A 32 22.55 -24.63 9.36
C TRP A 32 21.02 -24.54 9.26
N SER A 33 20.44 -23.36 9.53
CA SER A 33 19.00 -23.12 9.40
C SER A 33 18.61 -22.47 8.06
N GLY A 34 19.59 -21.95 7.31
CA GLY A 34 19.35 -21.18 6.09
C GLY A 34 18.56 -21.95 5.02
N GLU A 35 18.93 -23.20 4.75
CA GLU A 35 18.23 -24.03 3.77
C GLU A 35 16.79 -24.36 4.23
N ALA A 36 16.62 -24.70 5.51
CA ALA A 36 15.30 -24.93 6.08
C ALA A 36 14.41 -23.68 5.99
N ARG A 37 14.93 -22.50 6.35
CA ARG A 37 14.20 -21.22 6.24
C ARG A 37 13.85 -20.88 4.81
N ALA A 38 14.79 -21.03 3.88
CA ALA A 38 14.55 -20.80 2.46
C ALA A 38 13.46 -21.74 1.92
N SER A 39 13.50 -23.02 2.32
CA SER A 39 12.48 -24.01 1.95
C SER A 39 11.11 -23.65 2.54
N THR A 40 11.03 -23.18 3.79
CA THR A 40 9.76 -22.70 4.38
C THR A 40 9.17 -21.52 3.61
N ILE A 41 9.98 -20.53 3.25
CA ILE A 41 9.54 -19.35 2.48
C ILE A 41 9.07 -19.78 1.07
N LEU A 42 9.88 -20.60 0.38
CA LEU A 42 9.56 -21.08 -0.96
C LEU A 42 8.29 -21.94 -0.95
N ASN A 43 8.13 -22.86 0.00
CA ASN A 43 6.92 -23.66 0.14
C ASN A 43 5.69 -22.78 0.35
N GLY A 44 5.79 -21.78 1.23
CA GLY A 44 4.72 -20.80 1.45
C GLY A 44 4.32 -19.99 0.23
N LEU A 45 5.21 -19.81 -0.75
CA LEU A 45 4.93 -19.13 -2.02
C LEU A 45 4.52 -20.11 -3.15
N GLY A 46 4.29 -21.38 -2.82
CA GLY A 46 3.80 -22.41 -3.74
C GLY A 46 4.89 -23.27 -4.42
N PHE A 47 6.16 -23.16 -3.99
CA PHE A 47 7.23 -24.02 -4.52
C PHE A 47 7.29 -25.34 -3.74
N ASP A 48 6.78 -26.40 -4.35
CA ASP A 48 6.97 -27.77 -3.86
C ASP A 48 8.45 -28.21 -3.88
N THR A 49 8.75 -29.34 -3.24
CA THR A 49 10.10 -29.90 -3.13
C THR A 49 10.78 -30.16 -4.47
N HIS A 50 10.01 -30.42 -5.54
CA HIS A 50 10.55 -30.62 -6.88
C HIS A 50 10.92 -29.26 -7.51
N LYS A 51 10.01 -28.29 -7.49
CA LYS A 51 10.23 -26.92 -7.99
C LYS A 51 11.41 -26.24 -7.31
N GLN A 52 11.62 -26.46 -6.01
CA GLN A 52 12.77 -25.91 -5.28
C GLN A 52 14.14 -26.34 -5.85
N LYS A 53 14.20 -27.45 -6.59
CA LYS A 53 15.44 -27.97 -7.21
C LYS A 53 15.65 -27.53 -8.66
N LEU A 54 14.65 -26.92 -9.30
CA LEU A 54 14.72 -26.49 -10.69
C LEU A 54 15.58 -25.24 -10.85
N ALA A 55 16.20 -25.08 -12.02
CA ALA A 55 16.93 -23.87 -12.33
C ALA A 55 15.98 -22.68 -12.53
N CYS A 56 16.39 -21.47 -12.12
CA CYS A 56 15.58 -20.26 -12.29
C CYS A 56 15.18 -19.98 -13.75
N SER A 57 15.97 -20.46 -14.72
CA SER A 57 15.69 -20.36 -16.15
C SER A 57 14.45 -21.14 -16.59
N GLU A 58 14.09 -22.20 -15.87
CA GLU A 58 12.96 -23.09 -16.19
C GLU A 58 11.61 -22.51 -15.76
N PHE A 59 11.61 -21.49 -14.91
CA PHE A 59 10.40 -20.83 -14.45
C PHE A 59 9.88 -19.77 -15.42
N SER A 60 8.55 -19.67 -15.51
CA SER A 60 7.87 -18.55 -16.20
C SER A 60 8.11 -17.22 -15.47
N GLY A 61 7.79 -16.09 -16.12
CA GLY A 61 8.00 -14.76 -15.54
C GLY A 61 7.35 -14.57 -14.15
N GLY A 62 6.12 -15.06 -13.96
CA GLY A 62 5.43 -14.97 -12.67
C GLY A 62 6.12 -15.78 -11.57
N TRP A 63 6.57 -17.00 -11.88
CA TRP A 63 7.34 -17.82 -10.94
C TRP A 63 8.70 -17.20 -10.60
N ARG A 64 9.38 -16.59 -11.57
CA ARG A 64 10.63 -15.85 -11.30
C ARG A 64 10.41 -14.66 -10.36
N MET A 65 9.28 -13.97 -10.47
CA MET A 65 8.91 -12.91 -9.53
C MET A 65 8.69 -13.47 -8.12
N ARG A 66 8.05 -14.65 -7.97
CA ARG A 66 7.92 -15.31 -6.67
C ARG A 66 9.28 -15.71 -6.08
N VAL A 67 10.23 -16.17 -6.90
CA VAL A 67 11.62 -16.43 -6.45
C VAL A 67 12.28 -15.15 -5.97
N ALA A 68 12.09 -14.02 -6.68
CA ALA A 68 12.62 -12.72 -6.26
C ALA A 68 12.02 -12.28 -4.92
N LEU A 69 10.70 -12.41 -4.75
CA LEU A 69 10.03 -12.16 -3.47
C LEU A 69 10.62 -13.05 -2.36
N ALA A 70 10.76 -14.35 -2.60
CA ALA A 70 11.37 -15.28 -1.65
C ALA A 70 12.78 -14.84 -1.22
N ALA A 71 13.60 -14.39 -2.17
CA ALA A 71 14.96 -13.92 -1.92
C ALA A 71 14.99 -12.68 -1.02
N VAL A 72 14.08 -11.72 -1.25
CA VAL A 72 13.95 -10.50 -0.43
C VAL A 72 13.43 -10.83 0.98
N LEU A 73 12.43 -11.72 1.09
CA LEU A 73 11.93 -12.15 2.39
C LEU A 73 13.01 -12.91 3.19
N PHE A 74 13.83 -13.71 2.50
CA PHE A 74 14.93 -14.45 3.09
C PHE A 74 16.04 -13.54 3.62
N SER A 75 16.32 -12.41 2.94
CA SER A 75 17.35 -11.47 3.37
C SER A 75 16.98 -10.67 4.62
N LYS A 76 15.70 -10.67 5.03
CA LYS A 76 15.19 -10.00 6.24
C LYS A 76 15.71 -8.55 6.41
N PRO A 77 15.45 -7.65 5.45
CA PRO A 77 15.86 -6.25 5.60
C PRO A 77 15.10 -5.54 6.74
N ASP A 78 15.72 -4.51 7.31
CA ASP A 78 15.08 -3.65 8.32
C ASP A 78 13.94 -2.80 7.75
N LEU A 79 13.97 -2.55 6.44
CA LEU A 79 12.92 -1.90 5.69
C LEU A 79 12.58 -2.73 4.45
N LEU A 80 11.34 -3.21 4.38
CA LEU A 80 10.82 -3.99 3.27
C LEU A 80 9.78 -3.17 2.50
N LEU A 81 10.02 -2.94 1.21
CA LEU A 81 9.08 -2.28 0.29
C LEU A 81 8.50 -3.33 -0.64
N LEU A 82 7.17 -3.50 -0.63
CA LEU A 82 6.47 -4.43 -1.51
C LEU A 82 5.45 -3.65 -2.34
N ASP A 83 5.60 -3.74 -3.66
CA ASP A 83 4.66 -3.15 -4.62
C ASP A 83 3.80 -4.24 -5.24
N GLU A 84 2.52 -4.26 -4.88
CA GLU A 84 1.50 -5.19 -5.36
C GLU A 84 1.94 -6.68 -5.34
N PRO A 85 2.37 -7.22 -4.18
CA PRO A 85 2.97 -8.55 -4.12
C PRO A 85 1.96 -9.69 -4.38
N SER A 86 0.66 -9.46 -4.19
CA SER A 86 -0.40 -10.47 -4.40
C SER A 86 -0.65 -10.77 -5.88
N ASN A 87 -0.31 -9.86 -6.81
CA ASN A 87 -0.57 -10.02 -8.24
C ASN A 87 0.08 -11.26 -8.87
N TYR A 88 1.16 -11.74 -8.26
CA TYR A 88 1.90 -12.90 -8.76
C TYR A 88 1.64 -14.16 -7.91
N LEU A 89 0.81 -14.06 -6.87
CA LEU A 89 0.53 -15.15 -5.94
C LEU A 89 -0.85 -15.76 -6.21
N ASP A 90 -0.95 -17.05 -5.91
CA ASP A 90 -2.24 -17.72 -5.78
C ASP A 90 -2.85 -17.38 -4.42
N LEU A 91 -4.07 -17.88 -4.18
CA LEU A 91 -4.78 -17.65 -2.93
C LEU A 91 -3.96 -18.15 -1.71
N GLU A 92 -3.40 -19.36 -1.81
CA GLU A 92 -2.59 -19.95 -0.73
C GLU A 92 -1.34 -19.11 -0.43
N GLY A 93 -0.59 -18.72 -1.47
CA GLY A 93 0.57 -17.86 -1.32
C GLY A 93 0.24 -16.48 -0.76
N THR A 94 -0.92 -15.93 -1.12
CA THR A 94 -1.41 -14.66 -0.57
C THR A 94 -1.73 -14.77 0.93
N ILE A 95 -2.43 -15.84 1.34
CA ILE A 95 -2.73 -16.10 2.75
C ILE A 95 -1.45 -16.32 3.55
N TRP A 96 -0.50 -17.07 3.00
CA TRP A 96 0.80 -17.27 3.63
C TRP A 96 1.57 -15.94 3.79
N LEU A 97 1.59 -15.11 2.74
CA LEU A 97 2.25 -13.81 2.76
C LEU A 97 1.61 -12.89 3.82
N GLN A 98 0.28 -12.87 3.94
CA GLN A 98 -0.44 -12.13 4.99
C GLN A 98 0.07 -12.52 6.39
N ALA A 99 0.12 -13.82 6.66
CA ALA A 99 0.58 -14.33 7.95
C ALA A 99 2.06 -14.06 8.21
N TYR A 100 2.89 -14.08 7.17
CA TYR A 100 4.31 -13.76 7.25
C TYR A 100 4.54 -12.27 7.57
N ILE A 101 3.88 -11.36 6.85
CA ILE A 101 3.99 -9.90 7.02
C ILE A 101 3.51 -9.49 8.42
N SER A 102 2.39 -10.05 8.89
CA SER A 102 1.84 -9.76 10.22
C SER A 102 2.81 -10.03 11.38
N LYS A 103 3.74 -10.98 11.19
CA LYS A 103 4.76 -11.37 12.18
C LYS A 103 6.15 -10.80 11.89
N TYR A 104 6.27 -9.95 10.86
CA TYR A 104 7.56 -9.46 10.46
C TYR A 104 8.12 -8.49 11.51
N PRO A 105 9.38 -8.65 11.94
CA PRO A 105 9.92 -7.90 13.07
C PRO A 105 10.25 -6.43 12.75
N SER A 106 10.40 -6.09 11.47
CA SER A 106 10.89 -4.79 11.02
C SER A 106 9.84 -4.00 10.23
N THR A 107 10.19 -2.82 9.72
CA THR A 107 9.24 -1.95 9.02
C THR A 107 8.91 -2.48 7.63
N ILE A 108 7.62 -2.53 7.30
CA ILE A 108 7.13 -2.87 5.97
C ILE A 108 6.30 -1.70 5.43
N ILE A 109 6.58 -1.30 4.19
CA ILE A 109 5.68 -0.46 3.39
C ILE A 109 5.10 -1.35 2.30
N LEU A 110 3.78 -1.49 2.31
CA LEU A 110 3.07 -2.41 1.44
C LEU A 110 2.07 -1.63 0.59
N ILE A 111 2.34 -1.58 -0.71
CA ILE A 111 1.39 -1.05 -1.69
C ILE A 111 0.53 -2.21 -2.17
N SER A 112 -0.78 -2.11 -1.97
CA SER A 112 -1.71 -3.15 -2.36
C SER A 112 -3.12 -2.60 -2.56
N HIS A 113 -3.82 -3.10 -3.58
CA HIS A 113 -5.27 -2.92 -3.72
C HIS A 113 -6.09 -4.08 -3.10
N ASP A 114 -5.43 -5.15 -2.63
CA ASP A 114 -6.07 -6.25 -1.91
C ASP A 114 -6.40 -5.84 -0.47
N ARG A 115 -7.71 -5.70 -0.22
CA ARG A 115 -8.27 -5.32 1.07
C ARG A 115 -8.02 -6.35 2.16
N ALA A 116 -8.07 -7.64 1.84
CA ALA A 116 -7.86 -8.70 2.82
C ALA A 116 -6.40 -8.72 3.26
N LEU A 117 -5.48 -8.56 2.31
CA LEU A 117 -4.05 -8.43 2.59
C LEU A 117 -3.79 -7.24 3.52
N LEU A 118 -4.28 -6.04 3.16
CA LEU A 118 -4.11 -4.86 4.01
C LEU A 118 -4.73 -5.07 5.39
N ASN A 119 -5.98 -5.57 5.46
CA ASN A 119 -6.69 -5.67 6.73
C ASN A 119 -6.04 -6.62 7.74
N ASN A 120 -5.39 -7.68 7.26
CA ASN A 120 -4.80 -8.73 8.10
C ASN A 120 -3.31 -8.55 8.38
N SER A 121 -2.61 -7.71 7.61
CA SER A 121 -1.14 -7.64 7.66
C SER A 121 -0.57 -6.30 8.11
N VAL A 122 -1.36 -5.21 8.07
CA VAL A 122 -0.89 -3.86 8.42
C VAL A 122 -1.57 -3.32 9.66
N ASN A 123 -0.91 -2.39 10.35
CA ASN A 123 -1.42 -1.73 11.56
C ASN A 123 -1.82 -0.26 11.33
N SER A 124 -1.46 0.30 10.17
CA SER A 124 -1.74 1.68 9.76
C SER A 124 -1.93 1.74 8.26
N ILE A 125 -2.71 2.71 7.78
CA ILE A 125 -2.95 2.97 6.35
C ILE A 125 -2.50 4.39 6.02
N LEU A 126 -1.62 4.53 5.04
CA LEU A 126 -1.17 5.80 4.49
C LEU A 126 -1.91 6.07 3.17
N HIS A 127 -2.92 6.92 3.25
CA HIS A 127 -3.82 7.22 2.13
C HIS A 127 -3.35 8.48 1.36
N LEU A 128 -3.13 8.33 0.05
CA LEU A 128 -2.80 9.45 -0.84
C LEU A 128 -4.08 10.05 -1.43
N GLU A 129 -4.39 11.30 -1.08
CA GLU A 129 -5.56 12.03 -1.57
C GLU A 129 -5.21 13.49 -1.86
N ASN A 130 -5.60 14.02 -3.03
CA ASN A 130 -5.32 15.41 -3.45
C ASN A 130 -3.83 15.81 -3.35
N LYS A 131 -2.91 14.88 -3.67
CA LYS A 131 -1.45 15.04 -3.54
C LYS A 131 -0.96 15.20 -2.09
N GLU A 132 -1.80 14.90 -1.11
CA GLU A 132 -1.46 14.86 0.30
C GLU A 132 -1.50 13.42 0.83
N LEU A 133 -0.62 13.13 1.78
CA LEU A 133 -0.59 11.85 2.47
C LEU A 133 -1.28 11.98 3.84
N HIS A 134 -2.22 11.09 4.12
CA HIS A 134 -2.93 11.03 5.38
C HIS A 134 -2.72 9.68 6.04
N LEU A 135 -2.10 9.68 7.22
CA LEU A 135 -1.90 8.47 8.01
C LEU A 135 -3.12 8.19 8.89
N TYR A 136 -3.63 6.97 8.79
CA TYR A 136 -4.72 6.43 9.60
C TYR A 136 -4.19 5.28 10.45
N SER A 137 -4.39 5.34 11.76
CA SER A 137 -4.09 4.21 12.64
C SER A 137 -5.18 3.14 12.53
N GLY A 138 -4.79 1.88 12.52
CA GLY A 138 -5.68 0.73 12.42
C GLY A 138 -5.66 0.06 11.05
N ASN A 139 -6.49 -0.97 10.92
CA ASN A 139 -6.60 -1.78 9.72
C ASN A 139 -7.41 -1.08 8.61
N TYR A 140 -7.47 -1.72 7.43
CA TYR A 140 -8.20 -1.20 6.27
C TYR A 140 -9.68 -0.92 6.56
N GLU A 141 -10.37 -1.78 7.32
CA GLU A 141 -11.77 -1.55 7.67
C GLU A 141 -11.98 -0.28 8.51
N SER A 142 -11.10 -0.05 9.48
CA SER A 142 -11.14 1.14 10.34
C SER A 142 -10.89 2.41 9.52
N PHE A 143 -9.93 2.35 8.60
CA PHE A 143 -9.69 3.40 7.60
C PHE A 143 -10.94 3.66 6.75
N ALA A 144 -11.54 2.62 6.17
CA ALA A 144 -12.69 2.75 5.27
C ALA A 144 -13.90 3.38 5.98
N LYS A 145 -14.19 2.95 7.22
CA LYS A 145 -15.25 3.52 8.07
C LYS A 145 -14.99 5.00 8.38
N THR A 146 -13.77 5.33 8.82
CA THR A 146 -13.37 6.70 9.16
C THR A 146 -13.47 7.62 7.95
N ARG A 147 -12.99 7.15 6.79
CA ARG A 147 -13.05 7.89 5.52
C ARG A 147 -14.49 8.14 5.08
N ALA A 148 -15.33 7.11 5.14
CA ALA A 148 -16.74 7.21 4.78
C ALA A 148 -17.47 8.25 5.65
N ALA A 149 -17.23 8.25 6.96
CA ALA A 149 -17.79 9.23 7.89
C ALA A 149 -17.32 10.67 7.56
N ARG A 150 -16.01 10.85 7.30
CA ARG A 150 -15.43 12.15 6.91
C ARG A 150 -16.06 12.66 5.61
N LEU A 151 -16.23 11.80 4.62
CA LEU A 151 -16.83 12.16 3.34
C LEU A 151 -18.31 12.53 3.48
N ALA A 152 -19.07 11.75 4.25
CA ALA A 152 -20.48 12.03 4.54
C ALA A 152 -20.66 13.39 5.25
N HIS A 153 -19.79 13.72 6.21
CA HIS A 153 -19.79 15.02 6.87
C HIS A 153 -19.54 16.16 5.88
N LYS A 154 -18.47 16.07 5.08
CA LYS A 154 -18.15 17.06 4.05
C LYS A 154 -19.29 17.25 3.05
N GLN A 155 -19.94 16.16 2.63
CA GLN A 155 -21.10 16.22 1.73
C GLN A 155 -22.30 16.90 2.38
N ALA A 156 -22.57 16.63 3.66
CA ALA A 156 -23.67 17.27 4.39
C ALA A 156 -23.43 18.78 4.57
N GLU A 157 -22.20 19.19 4.87
CA GLU A 157 -21.81 20.60 4.97
C GLU A 157 -21.91 21.32 3.62
N ALA A 158 -21.40 20.69 2.55
CA ALA A 158 -21.51 21.22 1.20
C ALA A 158 -22.98 21.42 0.78
N LYS A 159 -23.86 20.44 1.07
CA LYS A 159 -25.31 20.56 0.81
C LYS A 159 -25.93 21.72 1.60
N LYS A 160 -25.62 21.85 2.89
CA LYS A 160 -26.09 22.98 3.73
C LYS A 160 -25.63 24.32 3.16
N GLN A 161 -24.39 24.40 2.70
CA GLN A 161 -23.83 25.62 2.12
C GLN A 161 -24.51 25.98 0.79
N VAL A 162 -24.75 25.00 -0.08
CA VAL A 162 -25.46 25.19 -1.36
C VAL A 162 -26.88 25.72 -1.11
N LEU A 163 -27.64 25.08 -0.20
CA LEU A 163 -28.98 25.54 0.17
C LEU A 163 -28.95 26.97 0.74
N ARG A 164 -27.96 27.28 1.59
CA ARG A 164 -27.79 28.62 2.14
C ARG A 164 -27.50 29.66 1.06
N ARG A 165 -26.66 29.33 0.08
CA ARG A 165 -26.37 30.20 -1.08
C ARG A 165 -27.61 30.43 -1.92
N GLN A 166 -28.35 29.37 -2.26
CA GLN A 166 -29.60 29.49 -3.02
C GLN A 166 -30.62 30.38 -2.30
N HIS A 167 -30.77 30.22 -1.00
CA HIS A 167 -31.66 31.07 -0.20
C HIS A 167 -31.23 32.54 -0.23
N LEU A 168 -29.94 32.83 0.00
CA LEU A 168 -29.41 34.19 -0.08
C LEU A 168 -29.58 34.80 -1.48
N GLN A 169 -29.30 34.03 -2.53
CA GLN A 169 -29.47 34.45 -3.92
C GLN A 169 -30.93 34.81 -4.21
N SER A 170 -31.87 33.95 -3.83
CA SER A 170 -33.30 34.21 -4.02
C SER A 170 -33.78 35.48 -3.32
N TYR A 171 -33.21 35.81 -2.15
CA TYR A 171 -33.51 37.06 -1.46
C TYR A 171 -32.97 38.28 -2.21
N ILE A 172 -31.72 38.19 -2.68
CA ILE A 172 -31.08 39.26 -3.46
C ILE A 172 -31.90 39.53 -4.73
N ASP A 173 -32.26 38.47 -5.47
CA ASP A 173 -32.98 38.60 -6.74
C ASP A 173 -34.35 39.27 -6.57
N ARG A 174 -35.08 38.91 -5.49
CA ARG A 174 -36.41 39.48 -5.19
C ARG A 174 -36.38 40.92 -4.71
N PHE A 175 -35.33 41.32 -3.99
CA PHE A 175 -35.32 42.57 -3.24
C PHE A 175 -34.25 43.58 -3.69
N ARG A 176 -33.40 43.27 -4.68
CA ARG A 176 -32.34 44.21 -5.14
C ARG A 176 -32.87 45.53 -5.69
N TYR A 177 -34.10 45.53 -6.22
CA TYR A 177 -34.72 46.70 -6.85
C TYR A 177 -35.67 47.48 -5.94
N LYS A 178 -35.91 47.02 -4.70
CA LYS A 178 -36.77 47.73 -3.75
C LYS A 178 -35.94 48.61 -2.84
N ALA A 179 -36.21 49.92 -2.84
CA ALA A 179 -35.42 50.93 -2.13
C ALA A 179 -35.37 50.71 -0.61
N ASP A 180 -36.48 50.23 -0.02
CA ASP A 180 -36.62 49.89 1.41
C ASP A 180 -35.72 48.73 1.85
N LYS A 181 -35.43 47.78 0.95
CA LYS A 181 -34.66 46.55 1.24
C LYS A 181 -33.28 46.50 0.57
N ALA A 182 -32.88 47.55 -0.17
CA ALA A 182 -31.62 47.61 -0.91
C ALA A 182 -30.38 47.41 -0.01
N LYS A 183 -30.33 48.03 1.18
CA LYS A 183 -29.22 47.85 2.14
C LYS A 183 -29.10 46.39 2.61
N GLN A 184 -30.22 45.72 2.84
CA GLN A 184 -30.24 44.31 3.26
C GLN A 184 -29.83 43.35 2.14
N ALA A 185 -30.22 43.64 0.89
CA ALA A 185 -29.79 42.87 -0.28
C ALA A 185 -28.28 43.01 -0.54
N GLN A 186 -27.74 44.24 -0.45
CA GLN A 186 -26.29 44.48 -0.58
C GLN A 186 -25.47 43.77 0.50
N SER A 187 -25.92 43.76 1.75
CA SER A 187 -25.25 43.02 2.83
C SER A 187 -25.17 41.51 2.55
N ARG A 188 -26.27 40.91 2.07
CA ARG A 188 -26.32 39.48 1.73
C ARG A 188 -25.48 39.15 0.49
N LEU A 189 -25.39 40.07 -0.48
CA LEU A 189 -24.51 39.94 -1.64
C LEU A 189 -23.03 39.89 -1.23
N LYS A 190 -22.62 40.76 -0.30
CA LYS A 190 -21.28 40.69 0.29
C LYS A 190 -21.02 39.37 1.04
N MET A 191 -22.02 38.84 1.75
CA MET A 191 -21.90 37.54 2.42
C MET A 191 -21.74 36.40 1.41
N LEU A 192 -22.51 36.40 0.32
CA LEU A 192 -22.44 35.37 -0.72
C LEU A 192 -21.12 35.39 -1.49
N ALA A 193 -20.56 36.59 -1.72
CA ALA A 193 -19.25 36.76 -2.35
C ALA A 193 -18.09 36.24 -1.47
N LYS A 194 -18.23 36.29 -0.13
CA LYS A 194 -17.23 35.78 0.82
C LYS A 194 -17.33 34.27 1.09
N MET A 195 -18.39 33.60 0.64
CA MET A 195 -18.53 32.15 0.83
C MET A 195 -17.67 31.40 -0.19
N GLU A 196 -16.60 30.73 0.25
CA GLU A 196 -15.83 29.82 -0.61
C GLU A 196 -16.55 28.47 -0.77
N PRO A 197 -16.60 27.88 -1.97
CA PRO A 197 -17.23 26.58 -2.16
C PRO A 197 -16.45 25.47 -1.44
N ILE A 198 -17.15 24.64 -0.65
CA ILE A 198 -16.56 23.42 -0.11
C ILE A 198 -16.28 22.45 -1.27
N SER A 199 -15.00 22.24 -1.62
CA SER A 199 -14.58 21.23 -2.58
C SER A 199 -14.66 19.84 -1.94
N ILE A 200 -15.57 18.99 -2.44
CA ILE A 200 -15.57 17.56 -2.10
C ILE A 200 -14.50 16.90 -2.98
N SER A 201 -13.63 16.10 -2.37
CA SER A 201 -12.46 15.47 -2.98
C SER A 201 -12.70 14.89 -4.39
N SER A 202 -11.69 15.09 -5.25
CA SER A 202 -11.66 14.95 -6.71
C SER A 202 -11.64 13.51 -7.25
N GLU A 203 -11.95 12.50 -6.44
CA GLU A 203 -11.89 11.09 -6.88
C GLU A 203 -12.90 10.78 -8.01
N ALA A 204 -14.04 11.48 -8.02
CA ALA A 204 -15.02 11.39 -9.11
C ALA A 204 -14.48 11.98 -10.43
N THR A 205 -13.64 13.02 -10.36
CA THR A 205 -13.01 13.69 -11.51
C THR A 205 -11.79 12.91 -12.01
N LEU A 206 -11.05 12.28 -11.09
CA LEU A 206 -9.97 11.35 -11.44
C LEU A 206 -10.51 10.10 -12.13
N LYS A 207 -11.64 9.53 -11.69
CA LYS A 207 -12.29 8.42 -12.43
C LYS A 207 -12.67 8.77 -13.87
N SER A 208 -13.11 10.01 -14.15
CA SER A 208 -13.44 10.42 -15.52
C SER A 208 -12.22 10.73 -16.39
N LEU A 209 -11.09 11.12 -15.79
CA LEU A 209 -9.82 11.36 -16.50
C LEU A 209 -9.01 10.07 -16.67
N ILE A 210 -9.15 9.09 -15.77
CA ILE A 210 -8.45 7.81 -15.78
C ILE A 210 -9.17 6.74 -16.63
N SER A 211 -10.45 6.94 -16.98
CA SER A 211 -11.17 6.04 -17.89
C SER A 211 -10.57 5.96 -19.31
N HIS A 212 -9.68 6.89 -19.67
CA HIS A 212 -8.92 6.90 -20.93
C HIS A 212 -7.53 6.26 -20.83
N ASN A 213 -7.08 5.81 -19.66
CA ASN A 213 -5.77 5.18 -19.51
C ASN A 213 -5.82 4.01 -18.52
N GLN A 214 -5.85 2.80 -19.06
CA GLN A 214 -5.93 1.50 -18.38
C GLN A 214 -4.68 1.18 -17.52
N ARG A 215 -4.37 2.00 -16.51
CA ARG A 215 -3.46 1.66 -15.40
C ARG A 215 -3.96 2.34 -14.12
N ASN A 216 -4.72 1.57 -13.36
CA ASN A 216 -5.21 1.96 -12.03
C ASN A 216 -4.03 2.12 -11.07
N TYR A 217 -3.74 3.34 -10.65
CA TYR A 217 -2.98 3.59 -9.43
C TYR A 217 -3.98 4.10 -8.38
N HIS A 218 -4.42 3.20 -7.50
CA HIS A 218 -4.93 3.60 -6.19
C HIS A 218 -3.82 3.25 -5.22
N LEU A 219 -3.01 4.26 -4.88
CA LEU A 219 -1.93 4.11 -3.92
C LEU A 219 -2.55 4.09 -2.52
N LEU A 220 -2.75 2.88 -1.99
CA LEU A 220 -2.82 2.65 -0.55
C LEU A 220 -1.40 2.28 -0.15
N LEU A 221 -0.70 3.20 0.53
CA LEU A 221 0.55 2.91 1.23
C LEU A 221 0.22 2.44 2.66
#